data_AF-A0A940Q160-F1
#
_entry.id   AF-A0A940Q160-F1
#
_cell.length_a   1.000
_cell.length_b   1.000
_cell.length_c   1.000
_cell.angle_alpha   90.00
_cell.angle_beta   90.00
_cell.angle_gamma   90.00
#
_symmetry.space_group_name_H-M   'P 1'
#
loop_
_entity.id
_entity.type
_entity.pdbx_description
1 polymer ?
#
loop_
_entity_poly.entity_id
_entity_poly.type
_entity_poly.pdbx_seq_one_letter_code
_entity_poly.pdbx_strand_id
1 'polypeptide(L)' 'MTAEKYPIERGLDGMYFRVERNGEWKDICFTDLIPEEREVVLNSFDKDALIRTCLLLADTVRAVGDLYNLTFKE' A
#
# COMPACT_ATOMS: atom_id res chain seq x y z
N MET A 1 -0.82 -4.64 26.58
CA MET A 1 -0.13 -4.32 25.32
C MET A 1 -1.17 -4.40 24.23
N THR A 2 -1.78 -3.28 23.87
CA THR A 2 -2.69 -3.22 22.72
C THR A 2 -1.83 -3.38 21.48
N ALA A 3 -2.09 -4.40 20.66
CA ALA A 3 -1.44 -4.51 19.35
C ALA A 3 -1.63 -3.19 18.61
N GLU A 4 -0.56 -2.65 18.01
CA GLU A 4 -0.68 -1.47 17.16
C GLU A 4 -1.64 -1.82 16.02
N LYS A 5 -2.76 -1.08 15.95
CA LYS A 5 -3.82 -1.29 14.95
C LYS A 5 -3.31 -1.10 13.52
N TYR A 6 -2.28 -0.28 13.35
CA TYR A 6 -1.73 0.14 12.07
C TYR A 6 -0.33 -0.46 11.87
N PRO A 7 0.06 -0.81 10.64
CA PRO A 7 1.39 -1.32 10.37
C PRO A 7 2.45 -0.20 10.49
N ILE A 8 3.72 -0.60 10.61
CA ILE A 8 4.85 0.30 10.43
C ILE A 8 4.85 0.78 8.99
N GLU A 9 4.79 2.10 8.80
CA GLU A 9 4.81 2.75 7.49
C GLU A 9 6.18 2.58 6.82
N ARG A 10 6.21 2.01 5.61
CA ARG A 10 7.43 1.76 4.84
C ARG A 10 7.55 2.61 3.58
N GLY A 11 6.45 3.17 3.09
CA GLY A 11 6.44 4.08 1.93
C GLY A 11 6.93 3.44 0.63
N LEU A 12 6.64 2.14 0.40
CA LEU A 12 7.29 1.37 -0.66
C LEU A 12 6.78 1.67 -2.07
N ASP A 13 5.48 1.93 -2.23
CA ASP A 13 4.87 2.12 -3.54
C ASP A 13 4.80 3.59 -4.00
N GLY A 14 5.01 4.54 -3.09
CA GLY A 14 4.99 5.98 -3.39
C GLY A 14 3.62 6.55 -3.79
N MET A 15 2.54 5.78 -3.66
CA MET A 15 1.17 6.19 -3.94
C MET A 15 0.39 6.38 -2.63
N TYR A 16 0.09 7.65 -2.33
CA TYR A 16 -0.44 8.07 -1.03
C TYR A 16 -1.94 8.35 -1.07
N PHE A 17 -2.62 7.94 0.00
CA PHE A 17 -4.05 8.17 0.22
C PHE A 17 -4.29 8.85 1.56
N ARG A 18 -5.20 9.82 1.55
CA ARG A 18 -5.58 10.55 2.75
C ARG A 18 -6.62 9.76 3.54
N VAL A 19 -6.24 9.29 4.72
CA VAL A 19 -7.08 8.50 5.62
C VAL A 19 -7.11 9.10 7.02
N GLU A 20 -8.20 8.90 7.76
CA GLU A 20 -8.31 9.34 9.14
C GLU A 20 -7.92 8.20 10.10
N ARG A 21 -6.85 8.41 10.87
CA ARG A 21 -6.38 7.48 11.89
C ARG A 21 -6.34 8.19 13.23
N ASN A 22 -7.07 7.68 14.23
CA ASN A 22 -7.16 8.25 15.58
C ASN A 22 -7.56 9.75 15.62
N GLY A 23 -8.45 10.18 14.72
CA GLY A 23 -8.91 11.57 14.63
C GLY A 23 -7.94 12.52 13.90
N GLU A 24 -6.85 12.01 13.33
CA GLU A 24 -5.90 12.77 12.52
C GLU A 24 -5.94 12.29 11.06
N TRP A 25 -5.99 13.23 10.13
CA TRP A 25 -5.82 12.95 8.71
C TRP A 25 -4.34 12.75 8.38
N LYS A 26 -4.01 11.62 7.76
CA LYS A 26 -2.65 11.26 7.37
C LYS A 26 -2.62 10.80 5.92
N ASP A 27 -1.52 11.09 5.23
CA ASP A 27 -1.25 10.58 3.90
C ASP A 27 -0.45 9.29 4.04
N ILE A 28 -1.08 8.16 3.70
CA ILE A 28 -0.53 6.82 3.92
C ILE A 28 -0.31 6.12 2.59
N CYS A 29 0.84 5.47 2.44
CA CYS A 29 1.20 4.69 1.27
C CYS A 29 0.23 3.50 1.09
N PHE A 30 -0.10 3.10 -0.13
CA PHE A 30 -1.07 2.03 -0.38
C PHE A 30 -0.70 0.69 0.28
N THR A 31 0.59 0.34 0.28
CA THR A 31 1.10 -0.86 0.96
C THR A 31 1.03 -0.76 2.49
N ASP A 32 0.91 0.44 3.04
CA ASP A 32 0.84 0.73 4.48
C ASP A 32 -0.60 0.92 4.99
N LEU A 33 -1.59 0.89 4.10
CA LEU A 33 -3.01 0.85 4.47
C LEU A 33 -3.36 -0.49 5.14
N ILE A 34 -4.22 -0.45 6.15
CA ILE A 34 -4.86 -1.67 6.68
C ILE A 34 -5.90 -2.19 5.66
N PRO A 35 -6.30 -3.47 5.73
CA PRO A 35 -7.24 -4.06 4.78
C PRO A 35 -8.52 -3.22 4.56
N GLU A 36 -9.11 -2.71 5.63
CA GLU A 36 -10.35 -1.93 5.60
C GLU A 36 -10.17 -0.58 4.86
N GLU A 37 -9.06 0.12 5.12
CA GLU A 37 -8.72 1.36 4.42
C GLU A 37 -8.46 1.10 2.93
N ARG A 38 -7.79 -0.02 2.61
CA ARG A 38 -7.51 -0.41 1.23
C ARG A 38 -8.78 -0.71 0.45
N GLU A 39 -9.75 -1.41 1.06
CA GLU A 39 -11.05 -1.65 0.45
C GLU A 39 -11.79 -0.33 0.15
N VAL A 40 -11.80 0.61 1.09
CA VAL A 40 -12.40 1.94 0.88
C VAL A 40 -11.75 2.66 -0.29
N VAL A 41 -10.41 2.65 -0.36
CA VAL A 41 -9.65 3.25 -1.47
C VAL A 41 -9.99 2.57 -2.79
N LEU A 42 -9.94 1.23 -2.86
CA LEU A 42 -10.20 0.47 -4.09
C LEU A 42 -11.64 0.65 -4.60
N ASN A 43 -12.62 0.77 -3.71
CA ASN A 43 -14.01 1.04 -4.07
C ASN A 43 -14.22 2.43 -4.69
N SER A 44 -13.27 3.35 -4.51
CA SER A 44 -13.31 4.67 -5.14
C SER A 44 -12.67 4.70 -6.54
N PHE A 45 -11.99 3.63 -6.95
CA PHE A 45 -11.25 3.62 -8.20
C PHE A 45 -12.15 3.33 -9.40
N ASP A 46 -11.87 4.03 -10.49
CA ASP A 46 -12.27 3.57 -11.82
C ASP A 46 -11.34 2.47 -12.34
N LYS A 47 -11.67 1.92 -13.50
CA LYS A 47 -10.89 0.87 -14.15
C LYS A 47 -9.44 1.30 -14.40
N ASP A 48 -9.22 2.53 -14.81
CA ASP A 48 -7.89 3.00 -15.18
C ASP A 48 -7.01 3.23 -13.95
N ALA A 49 -7.59 3.71 -12.84
CA ALA A 49 -6.95 3.81 -11.55
C ALA A 49 -6.53 2.42 -11.03
N LEU A 50 -7.42 1.43 -11.09
CA LEU A 50 -7.09 0.04 -10.75
C LEU A 50 -5.93 -0.49 -11.58
N ILE A 51 -5.96 -0.29 -12.91
CA ILE A 51 -4.87 -0.74 -13.80
C ILE A 51 -3.54 -0.07 -13.41
N ARG A 52 -3.52 1.26 -13.22
CA ARG A 52 -2.31 1.98 -12.82
C ARG A 52 -1.75 1.49 -11.49
N THR A 53 -2.61 1.25 -10.50
CA THR A 53 -2.20 0.70 -9.21
C THR A 53 -1.61 -0.70 -9.34
N CYS A 54 -2.22 -1.59 -10.13
CA CYS A 54 -1.67 -2.93 -10.37
C CYS A 54 -0.28 -2.88 -11.02
N LEU A 55 -0.08 -2.00 -12.01
CA LEU A 55 1.22 -1.82 -12.67
C LEU A 55 2.28 -1.29 -11.70
N LEU A 56 1.94 -0.25 -10.92
CA LEU A 56 2.82 0.31 -9.90
C LEU A 56 3.24 -0.74 -8.87
N LEU A 57 2.31 -1.56 -8.38
CA LEU A 57 2.60 -2.60 -7.41
C LEU A 57 3.50 -3.69 -8.00
N ALA A 58 3.30 -4.06 -9.27
CA ALA A 58 4.19 -5.00 -9.95
C ALA A 58 5.63 -4.47 -10.05
N ASP A 59 5.79 -3.21 -10.43
CA ASP A 59 7.10 -2.54 -10.50
C ASP A 59 7.75 -2.43 -9.11
N THR A 60 6.95 -2.08 -8.09
CA THR A 60 7.42 -1.99 -6.70
C THR A 60 7.91 -3.34 -6.19
N VAL A 61 7.15 -4.42 -6.40
CA VAL A 61 7.55 -5.77 -6.01
C VAL A 61 8.82 -6.20 -6.75
N ARG A 62 8.93 -5.90 -8.04
CA ARG A 62 10.14 -6.20 -8.83
C ARG A 62 11.35 -5.46 -8.29
N ALA A 63 11.23 -4.16 -8.03
CA ALA A 63 12.30 -3.33 -7.50
C ALA A 63 12.79 -3.82 -6.13
N VAL A 64 11.86 -4.19 -5.23
CA VAL A 64 12.20 -4.80 -3.94
C VAL A 64 12.92 -6.13 -4.14
N GLY A 65 12.44 -6.96 -5.07
CA GLY A 65 13.08 -8.23 -5.40
C GLY A 65 14.51 -8.06 -5.89
N ASP A 66 14.76 -7.05 -6.74
CA ASP A 66 16.09 -6.79 -7.29
C ASP A 66 17.03 -6.21 -6.23
N LEU A 67 16.54 -5.30 -5.40
CA LEU A 67 17.32 -4.66 -4.31
C LEU A 67 17.84 -5.69 -3.30
N TYR A 68 17.00 -6.67 -2.94
CA TYR A 68 17.32 -7.68 -1.92
C TYR A 68 17.72 -9.04 -2.51
N ASN A 69 17.87 -9.13 -3.83
CA ASN A 69 18.14 -10.38 -4.56
C ASN A 69 17.17 -11.51 -4.15
N LEU A 70 15.88 -11.18 -4.08
CA LEU A 70 14.82 -12.11 -3.74
C LEU A 70 14.29 -12.78 -5.01
N THR A 71 14.20 -14.10 -4.94
CA THR A 71 13.56 -14.94 -5.94
C THR A 71 12.49 -15.76 -5.26
N PHE A 72 11.34 -15.91 -5.92
CA PHE A 72 10.38 -16.92 -5.48
C PHE A 72 11.02 -18.30 -5.67
N LYS A 73 11.13 -19.09 -4.60
CA LYS A 73 11.53 -20.49 -4.69
C LYS A 73 10.26 -21.33 -4.72
N GLU A 74 10.14 -22.17 -5.75
CA GLU A 74 9.15 -23.26 -5.79
C GLU A 74 9.48 -24.33 -4.73
#